data_AF-A0A6I6WX03-F1
#
_entry.id   AF-A0A6I6WX03-F1
#
_cell.length_a   1.000
_cell.length_b   1.000
_cell.length_c   1.000
_cell.angle_alpha   90.00
_cell.angle_beta   90.00
_cell.angle_gamma   90.00
#
_symmetry.space_group_name_H-M   'P 1'
#
loop_
_entity.id
_entity.type
_entity.pdbx_description
1 polymer ?
#
loop_
_entity_poly.entity_id
_entity_poly.type
_entity_poly.pdbx_seq_one_letter_code
_entity_poly.pdbx_strand_id
1 'polypeptide(L)'
;MQHEADPKSAATPGRRPDDETGEVASRVRAVVEAAGCSQREFARRIVMDPSKLSRSLSGTRRFTVAELARIADAGEVDPGWLLGSRAPETQPDSGIPTETGTDTDTDAGGRGPGGTDRQPRGLAGATGPAGPTASGGPATAPAAPPSAGRPLQIVRETVRLIAERGFHAVRVADIATACATSTAAIHYHFPGRAELLEASVRWCMDEDTASRAARIREAGAEDAAAELRELIALQTPRSEQQRRQWRVWLDLWAEAARSTAIGRLHVDYYRQWRTTVAEVIRRGIAQGVFRPVDPEFAALRLTALIDGLATQVLASTPDDPDGTGPDAMHEALLAYVSAELAPPTAGTTAPVTAEATTTTPVTAEAATTTPAAAASPAPAPAPTD
;
A
#
# COMPACT_ATOMS: atom_id res chain seq x y z
N MET A 1 -64.81 23.36 -34.54
CA MET A 1 -64.69 24.39 -33.49
C MET A 1 -63.31 24.30 -32.91
N GLN A 2 -62.56 25.41 -33.02
CA GLN A 2 -61.25 25.60 -32.42
C GLN A 2 -61.28 25.49 -30.89
N HIS A 3 -60.20 24.96 -30.32
CA HIS A 3 -59.51 25.44 -29.12
C HIS A 3 -58.22 24.61 -29.03
N GLU A 4 -57.05 25.09 -29.47
CA GLU A 4 -56.18 26.14 -28.93
C GLU A 4 -55.68 25.87 -27.50
N ALA A 5 -54.43 25.37 -27.49
CA ALA A 5 -53.32 25.57 -26.55
C ALA A 5 -53.53 25.44 -25.04
N ASP A 6 -52.80 24.47 -24.47
CA ASP A 6 -52.32 24.51 -23.09
C ASP A 6 -50.80 24.20 -23.09
N PRO A 7 -49.90 25.12 -22.69
CA PRO A 7 -48.46 24.87 -22.66
C PRO A 7 -47.95 24.60 -21.23
N LYS A 8 -46.82 23.88 -21.14
CA LYS A 8 -45.98 23.55 -19.97
C LYS A 8 -46.35 22.30 -19.18
N SER A 9 -45.68 21.21 -19.56
CA SER A 9 -44.85 20.48 -18.60
C SER A 9 -43.58 20.02 -19.31
N ALA A 10 -42.55 20.87 -19.27
CA ALA A 10 -41.21 20.49 -19.72
C ALA A 10 -40.65 19.52 -18.67
N ALA A 11 -40.84 18.23 -18.90
CA ALA A 11 -40.07 17.21 -18.23
C ALA A 11 -38.60 17.38 -18.62
N THR A 12 -37.75 17.67 -17.64
CA THR A 12 -36.29 17.64 -17.78
C THR A 12 -35.90 16.34 -18.49
N PRO A 13 -35.22 16.40 -19.65
CA PRO A 13 -34.83 15.18 -20.33
C PRO A 13 -33.84 14.44 -19.43
N GLY A 14 -34.20 13.20 -19.09
CA GLY A 14 -33.35 12.31 -18.29
C GLY A 14 -31.94 12.27 -18.86
N ARG A 15 -30.99 12.59 -17.99
CA ARG A 15 -29.58 12.68 -18.33
C ARG A 15 -29.07 11.33 -18.86
N ARG A 16 -28.32 11.33 -19.96
CA ARG A 16 -27.70 10.10 -20.46
C ARG A 16 -26.63 9.62 -19.46
N PRO A 17 -26.54 8.31 -19.13
CA PRO A 17 -25.57 7.79 -18.17
C PRO A 17 -24.10 8.11 -18.50
N ASP A 18 -23.79 8.29 -19.79
CA ASP A 18 -22.45 8.64 -20.26
C ASP A 18 -22.07 10.09 -19.96
N ASP A 19 -23.07 10.98 -19.86
CA ASP A 19 -22.90 12.41 -19.54
C ASP A 19 -22.51 12.61 -18.06
N GLU A 20 -23.09 11.82 -17.16
CA GLU A 20 -22.71 11.80 -15.73
C GLU A 20 -21.26 11.32 -15.52
N THR A 21 -20.84 10.30 -16.27
CA THR A 21 -19.47 9.77 -16.15
C THR A 21 -18.44 10.80 -16.65
N GLY A 22 -18.73 11.50 -17.75
CA GLY A 22 -17.89 12.57 -18.29
C GLY A 22 -17.79 13.78 -17.37
N GLU A 23 -18.86 14.12 -16.66
CA GLU A 23 -18.85 15.19 -15.67
C GLU A 23 -18.04 14.87 -14.41
N VAL A 24 -18.22 13.67 -13.85
CA VAL A 24 -17.44 13.22 -12.69
C VAL A 24 -15.95 13.28 -13.03
N ALA A 25 -15.55 12.75 -14.19
CA ALA A 25 -14.16 12.82 -14.65
C ALA A 25 -13.66 14.28 -14.79
N SER A 26 -14.52 15.21 -15.20
CA SER A 26 -14.17 16.62 -15.33
C SER A 26 -14.00 17.32 -13.98
N ARG A 27 -14.87 17.03 -13.00
CA ARG A 27 -14.71 17.51 -11.62
C ARG A 27 -13.44 16.94 -10.97
N VAL A 28 -13.15 15.67 -11.20
CA VAL A 28 -11.89 15.05 -10.72
C VAL A 28 -10.67 15.70 -11.35
N ARG A 29 -10.68 16.02 -12.66
CA ARG A 29 -9.56 16.77 -13.29
C ARG A 29 -9.30 18.10 -12.59
N ALA A 30 -10.36 18.86 -12.32
CA ALA A 30 -10.24 20.14 -11.62
C ALA A 30 -9.61 19.98 -10.22
N VAL A 31 -9.95 18.92 -9.49
CA VAL A 31 -9.33 18.61 -8.19
C VAL A 31 -7.85 18.27 -8.34
N VAL A 32 -7.49 17.45 -9.32
CA VAL A 32 -6.08 17.07 -9.57
C VAL A 32 -5.25 18.30 -9.94
N GLU A 33 -5.79 19.19 -10.77
CA GLU A 33 -5.13 20.44 -11.15
C GLU A 33 -4.97 21.38 -9.95
N ALA A 34 -6.01 21.54 -9.14
CA ALA A 34 -5.98 22.38 -7.93
C ALA A 34 -4.98 21.88 -6.88
N ALA A 35 -4.73 20.57 -6.82
CA ALA A 35 -3.75 19.97 -5.90
C ALA A 35 -2.28 20.31 -6.23
N GLY A 36 -2.01 20.90 -7.40
CA GLY A 36 -0.68 21.42 -7.77
C GLY A 36 0.42 20.36 -7.89
N CYS A 37 0.05 19.08 -8.07
CA CYS A 37 0.99 17.97 -8.20
C CYS A 37 0.78 17.20 -9.50
N SER A 38 1.78 16.41 -9.91
CA SER A 38 1.61 15.56 -11.10
C SER A 38 0.49 14.55 -10.89
N GLN A 39 -0.19 14.13 -11.96
CA GLN A 39 -1.23 13.09 -11.87
C GLN A 39 -0.71 11.79 -11.22
N ARG A 40 0.56 11.44 -11.45
CA ARG A 40 1.21 10.28 -10.82
C ARG A 40 1.37 10.46 -9.31
N GLU A 41 1.74 11.67 -8.88
CA GLU A 41 1.85 12.02 -7.47
C GLU A 41 0.47 12.06 -6.80
N PHE A 42 -0.53 12.63 -7.46
CA PHE A 42 -1.90 12.60 -6.96
C PHE A 42 -2.42 11.16 -6.81
N ALA A 43 -2.20 10.31 -7.82
CA ALA A 43 -2.53 8.89 -7.78
C ALA A 43 -1.89 8.18 -6.58
N ARG A 44 -0.63 8.50 -6.26
CA ARG A 44 0.06 7.99 -5.07
C ARG A 44 -0.62 8.43 -3.77
N ARG A 45 -0.98 9.72 -3.64
CA ARG A 45 -1.67 10.25 -2.44
C ARG A 45 -2.99 9.55 -2.16
N ILE A 46 -3.75 9.24 -3.21
CA ILE A 46 -5.04 8.54 -3.09
C ILE A 46 -4.90 7.01 -3.09
N VAL A 47 -3.68 6.46 -3.17
CA VAL A 47 -3.38 5.02 -3.26
C VAL A 47 -4.11 4.34 -4.44
N MET A 48 -4.02 4.95 -5.61
CA MET A 48 -4.60 4.47 -6.87
C MET A 48 -3.48 4.24 -7.89
N ASP A 49 -3.63 3.20 -8.69
CA ASP A 49 -2.74 2.97 -9.82
C ASP A 49 -2.83 4.15 -10.83
N PRO A 50 -1.69 4.74 -11.26
CA PRO A 50 -1.70 5.89 -12.17
C PRO A 50 -2.42 5.61 -13.50
N SER A 51 -2.32 4.39 -14.04
CA SER A 51 -3.01 3.99 -15.28
C SER A 51 -4.53 3.87 -15.05
N LYS A 52 -4.97 3.43 -13.87
CA LYS A 52 -6.39 3.43 -13.50
C LYS A 52 -6.90 4.87 -13.39
N LEU A 53 -6.14 5.79 -12.79
CA LEU A 53 -6.53 7.20 -12.71
C LEU A 53 -6.64 7.79 -14.13
N SER A 54 -5.64 7.57 -14.97
CA SER A 54 -5.63 8.02 -16.38
C SER A 54 -6.83 7.49 -17.17
N ARG A 55 -7.09 6.18 -17.12
CA ARG A 55 -8.26 5.56 -17.79
C ARG A 55 -9.59 6.06 -17.24
N SER A 56 -9.64 6.44 -15.97
CA SER A 56 -10.88 6.97 -15.37
C SER A 56 -11.10 8.43 -15.79
N LEU A 57 -10.03 9.22 -15.89
CA LEU A 57 -10.10 10.59 -16.40
C LEU A 57 -10.41 10.67 -17.90
N SER A 58 -10.00 9.65 -18.67
CA SER A 58 -10.34 9.49 -20.10
C SER A 58 -11.72 8.88 -20.35
N GLY A 59 -12.47 8.52 -19.29
CA GLY A 59 -13.81 7.94 -19.40
C GLY A 59 -13.85 6.46 -19.79
N THR A 60 -12.70 5.81 -20.00
CA THR A 60 -12.60 4.38 -20.34
C THR A 60 -12.85 3.47 -19.13
N ARG A 61 -12.87 4.06 -17.93
CA ARG A 61 -13.15 3.38 -16.65
C ARG A 61 -14.00 4.30 -15.76
N ARG A 62 -14.95 3.74 -15.02
CA ARG A 62 -15.69 4.49 -14.00
C ARG A 62 -14.94 4.48 -12.67
N PHE A 63 -15.01 5.60 -11.95
CA PHE A 63 -14.53 5.66 -10.58
C PHE A 63 -15.45 4.84 -9.66
N THR A 64 -14.85 4.13 -8.71
CA THR A 64 -15.62 3.53 -7.62
C THR A 64 -15.94 4.59 -6.56
N VAL A 65 -16.95 4.34 -5.73
CA VAL A 65 -17.30 5.24 -4.61
C VAL A 65 -16.11 5.45 -3.67
N ALA A 66 -15.36 4.38 -3.36
CA ALA A 66 -14.15 4.46 -2.55
C ALA A 66 -13.01 5.25 -3.22
N GLU A 67 -12.91 5.24 -4.55
CA GLU A 67 -11.94 6.10 -5.26
C GLU A 67 -12.33 7.56 -5.19
N LEU A 68 -13.62 7.89 -5.40
CA LEU A 68 -14.12 9.26 -5.28
C LEU A 68 -13.98 9.79 -3.86
N ALA A 69 -14.25 8.99 -2.84
CA ALA A 69 -14.03 9.35 -1.44
C ALA A 69 -12.55 9.69 -1.15
N ARG A 70 -11.60 8.92 -1.70
CA ARG A 70 -10.16 9.20 -1.54
C ARG A 70 -9.71 10.44 -2.32
N ILE A 71 -10.28 10.68 -3.51
CA ILE A 71 -10.04 11.89 -4.30
C ILE A 71 -10.57 13.12 -3.59
N ALA A 72 -11.79 13.04 -3.05
CA ALA A 72 -12.43 14.13 -2.31
C ALA A 72 -11.57 14.55 -1.11
N ASP A 73 -11.14 13.58 -0.30
CA ASP A 73 -10.28 13.81 0.85
C ASP A 73 -8.91 14.41 0.47
N ALA A 74 -8.25 13.86 -0.57
CA ALA A 74 -6.96 14.38 -1.02
C ALA A 74 -7.05 15.76 -1.70
N GLY A 75 -8.22 16.10 -2.23
CA GLY A 75 -8.54 17.39 -2.84
C GLY A 75 -9.17 18.40 -1.90
N GLU A 76 -9.44 18.02 -0.65
CA GLU A 76 -10.19 18.81 0.33
C GLU A 76 -11.55 19.31 -0.21
N VAL A 77 -12.26 18.47 -0.97
CA VAL A 77 -13.59 18.78 -1.53
C VAL A 77 -14.68 17.87 -0.95
N ASP A 78 -15.93 18.33 -1.02
CA ASP A 78 -17.09 17.52 -0.66
C ASP A 78 -17.25 16.31 -1.61
N PRO A 79 -17.41 15.07 -1.10
CA PRO A 79 -17.62 13.89 -1.94
C PRO A 79 -18.92 13.95 -2.76
N GLY A 80 -19.95 14.61 -2.24
CA GLY A 80 -21.22 14.85 -2.95
C GLY A 80 -21.02 15.73 -4.17
N TRP A 81 -20.21 16.79 -4.06
CA TRP A 81 -19.87 17.65 -5.19
C TRP A 81 -19.26 16.87 -6.36
N LEU A 82 -18.36 15.92 -6.10
CA LEU A 82 -17.80 15.06 -7.15
C LEU A 82 -18.88 14.24 -7.87
N LEU A 83 -19.85 13.71 -7.11
CA LEU A 83 -20.98 12.94 -7.62
C LEU A 83 -22.07 13.79 -8.29
N GLY A 84 -21.97 15.12 -8.21
CA GLY A 84 -22.97 16.05 -8.75
C GLY A 84 -24.09 16.40 -7.77
N SER A 85 -24.00 15.95 -6.52
CA SER A 85 -24.80 16.48 -5.42
C SER A 85 -24.35 17.91 -5.16
N ARG A 86 -25.25 18.88 -5.25
CA ARG A 86 -24.94 20.26 -4.87
C ARG A 86 -24.52 20.25 -3.40
N ALA A 87 -23.35 20.81 -3.07
CA ALA A 87 -22.91 20.97 -1.69
C ALA A 87 -24.01 21.69 -0.88
N PRO A 88 -24.28 21.33 0.39
CA PRO A 88 -25.15 22.14 1.22
C PRO A 88 -24.51 23.53 1.35
N GLU A 89 -25.23 24.55 0.88
CA GLU A 89 -24.81 25.95 0.95
C GLU A 89 -24.45 26.28 2.40
N THR A 90 -23.19 26.63 2.63
CA THR A 90 -22.72 27.11 3.93
C THR A 90 -23.42 28.45 4.17
N GLN A 91 -24.41 28.45 5.07
CA GLN A 91 -25.20 29.62 5.40
C GLN A 91 -24.29 30.65 6.09
N PRO A 92 -24.16 31.89 5.58
CA PRO A 92 -23.35 32.91 6.23
C PRO A 92 -24.03 33.36 7.53
N ASP A 93 -23.20 33.41 8.56
CA ASP A 93 -23.38 33.94 9.90
C ASP A 93 -24.49 35.01 10.02
N SER A 94 -25.55 34.68 10.76
CA SER A 94 -26.57 35.65 11.14
C SER A 94 -25.98 36.59 12.19
N GLY A 95 -25.41 37.70 11.71
CA GLY A 95 -24.92 38.79 12.55
C GLY A 95 -25.99 39.31 13.50
N ILE A 96 -25.71 39.24 14.80
CA ILE A 96 -26.41 40.00 15.83
C ILE A 96 -25.82 41.43 15.81
N PRO A 97 -26.61 42.49 15.65
CA PRO A 97 -26.10 43.86 15.70
C PRO A 97 -25.82 44.28 17.15
N THR A 98 -24.61 44.76 17.43
CA THR A 98 -24.28 45.47 18.66
C THR A 98 -24.72 46.92 18.54
N GLU A 99 -25.78 47.32 19.25
CA GLU A 99 -26.09 48.73 19.47
C GLU A 99 -25.39 49.25 20.73
N THR A 100 -24.53 50.24 20.53
CA THR A 100 -24.04 51.19 21.53
C THR A 100 -25.08 52.28 21.79
N GLY A 101 -25.36 52.58 23.06
CA GLY A 101 -26.12 53.76 23.49
C GLY A 101 -26.06 53.96 25.00
N THR A 102 -25.22 54.92 25.42
CA THR A 102 -25.11 55.54 26.75
C THR A 102 -26.42 56.21 27.22
N ASP A 103 -26.81 56.09 28.49
CA ASP A 103 -26.75 57.20 29.47
C ASP A 103 -27.20 56.81 30.91
N THR A 104 -26.45 57.37 31.88
CA THR A 104 -26.76 57.89 33.24
C THR A 104 -28.10 57.53 33.94
N ASP A 105 -28.25 57.32 35.26
CA ASP A 105 -27.66 57.99 36.42
C ASP A 105 -28.01 57.27 37.76
N THR A 106 -27.20 57.55 38.80
CA THR A 106 -27.46 57.64 40.26
C THR A 106 -27.81 56.42 41.17
N ASP A 107 -26.85 56.12 42.06
CA ASP A 107 -26.85 56.40 43.52
C ASP A 107 -26.62 55.24 44.53
N ALA A 108 -25.89 55.62 45.58
CA ALA A 108 -25.69 55.04 46.91
C ALA A 108 -24.85 53.74 47.02
N GLY A 109 -23.75 53.65 47.76
CA GLY A 109 -23.13 54.54 48.75
C GLY A 109 -22.49 53.68 49.85
N GLY A 110 -21.23 53.98 50.23
CA GLY A 110 -20.78 53.77 51.62
C GLY A 110 -19.63 52.79 51.92
N ARG A 111 -18.40 53.34 51.97
CA ARG A 111 -17.35 53.17 53.01
C ARG A 111 -16.86 51.78 53.44
N GLY A 112 -15.59 51.51 53.11
CA GLY A 112 -14.47 51.57 54.08
C GLY A 112 -14.16 50.35 54.98
N PRO A 113 -12.93 50.22 55.51
CA PRO A 113 -12.11 49.02 55.30
C PRO A 113 -11.58 48.34 56.57
N GLY A 114 -10.96 47.16 56.40
CA GLY A 114 -9.83 46.71 57.23
C GLY A 114 -10.01 45.40 57.99
N GLY A 115 -8.91 44.65 58.13
CA GLY A 115 -8.71 43.73 59.26
C GLY A 115 -8.39 42.27 58.97
N THR A 116 -7.13 42.00 58.61
CA THR A 116 -6.25 40.98 59.21
C THR A 116 -6.82 39.67 59.78
N ASP A 117 -6.30 38.57 59.21
CA ASP A 117 -5.51 37.55 59.91
C ASP A 117 -6.17 36.74 61.06
N ARG A 118 -6.48 35.46 60.77
CA ARG A 118 -6.23 34.32 61.68
C ARG A 118 -6.58 32.98 61.04
N GLN A 119 -5.55 32.21 60.71
CA GLN A 119 -5.52 30.77 60.98
C GLN A 119 -5.26 30.58 62.51
N PRO A 120 -5.59 29.44 63.15
CA PRO A 120 -5.05 28.14 62.72
C PRO A 120 -5.83 26.86 63.08
N ARG A 121 -5.34 25.76 62.47
CA ARG A 121 -5.21 24.37 62.98
C ARG A 121 -6.47 23.53 63.25
N GLY A 122 -6.45 22.33 62.67
CA GLY A 122 -6.92 21.14 63.40
C GLY A 122 -7.44 19.97 62.57
N LEU A 123 -6.53 19.20 61.97
CA LEU A 123 -6.47 17.74 61.95
C LEU A 123 -7.73 16.88 61.62
N ALA A 124 -7.58 16.16 60.51
CA ALA A 124 -7.71 14.70 60.35
C ALA A 124 -9.07 14.00 60.61
N GLY A 125 -9.48 13.19 59.63
CA GLY A 125 -10.42 12.09 59.85
C GLY A 125 -11.14 11.65 58.59
N ALA A 126 -10.59 10.63 57.91
CA ALA A 126 -11.18 9.96 56.76
C ALA A 126 -12.52 9.26 57.09
N THR A 127 -13.42 9.20 56.11
CA THR A 127 -14.33 8.05 55.84
C THR A 127 -15.15 8.32 54.56
N GLY A 128 -15.06 7.44 53.56
CA GLY A 128 -16.18 7.20 52.63
C GLY A 128 -17.21 6.26 53.30
N PRO A 129 -18.32 5.83 52.65
CA PRO A 129 -18.51 5.71 51.19
C PRO A 129 -19.91 6.08 50.61
N ALA A 130 -20.04 5.89 49.29
CA ALA A 130 -21.25 5.64 48.47
C ALA A 130 -22.07 6.85 47.91
N GLY A 131 -22.20 6.88 46.56
CA GLY A 131 -22.92 7.87 45.72
C GLY A 131 -24.45 7.67 45.64
N PRO A 132 -25.20 8.06 44.56
CA PRO A 132 -24.79 8.26 43.15
C PRO A 132 -25.40 9.51 42.44
N THR A 133 -25.35 9.53 41.09
CA THR A 133 -25.92 10.49 40.09
C THR A 133 -24.94 11.59 39.64
N ALA A 134 -24.71 11.92 38.36
CA ALA A 134 -25.41 11.62 37.12
C ALA A 134 -24.42 11.60 35.91
N SER A 135 -24.78 10.83 34.88
CA SER A 135 -24.09 10.70 33.60
C SER A 135 -23.96 12.04 32.85
N GLY A 136 -22.72 12.46 32.57
CA GLY A 136 -22.40 13.36 31.47
C GLY A 136 -21.87 12.53 30.29
N GLY A 137 -22.56 12.56 29.15
CA GLY A 137 -22.08 11.91 27.92
C GLY A 137 -20.79 12.57 27.43
N PRO A 138 -19.91 11.83 26.71
CA PRO A 138 -18.67 12.41 26.22
C PRO A 138 -18.99 13.46 25.15
N ALA A 139 -18.66 14.71 25.46
CA ALA A 139 -18.60 15.81 24.52
C ALA A 139 -17.76 15.37 23.31
N THR A 140 -18.35 15.45 22.13
CA THR A 140 -17.70 15.16 20.86
C THR A 140 -16.52 16.11 20.71
N ALA A 141 -15.30 15.58 20.81
CA ALA A 141 -14.10 16.32 20.47
C ALA A 141 -14.20 16.79 19.01
N PRO A 142 -13.73 18.01 18.68
CA PRO A 142 -13.78 18.53 17.32
C PRO A 142 -13.05 17.56 16.37
N ALA A 143 -13.71 17.21 15.27
CA ALA A 143 -13.12 16.41 14.21
C ALA A 143 -11.80 17.06 13.78
N ALA A 144 -10.72 16.28 13.81
CA ALA A 144 -9.44 16.68 13.26
C ALA A 144 -9.64 17.18 11.81
N PRO A 145 -8.88 18.20 11.38
CA PRO A 145 -9.02 18.74 10.02
C PRO A 145 -8.84 17.63 8.97
N PRO A 146 -9.54 17.71 7.81
CA PRO A 146 -9.37 16.75 6.74
C PRO A 146 -7.91 16.75 6.29
N SER A 147 -7.19 15.67 6.61
CA SER A 147 -5.78 15.55 6.31
C SER A 147 -5.64 15.07 4.88
N ALA A 148 -5.22 15.95 3.97
CA ALA A 148 -4.75 15.52 2.66
C ALA A 148 -3.79 14.32 2.82
N GLY A 149 -4.19 13.15 2.32
CA GLY A 149 -3.39 11.91 2.41
C GLY A 149 -3.82 10.91 3.50
N ARG A 150 -5.05 10.99 4.03
CA ARG A 150 -5.59 9.98 4.95
C ARG A 150 -5.48 8.53 4.45
N PRO A 151 -5.77 8.22 3.16
CA PRO A 151 -5.67 6.84 2.66
C PRO A 151 -4.23 6.31 2.71
N LEU A 152 -3.26 7.17 2.42
CA LEU A 152 -1.84 6.83 2.46
C LEU A 152 -1.36 6.58 3.90
N GLN A 153 -1.82 7.37 4.87
CA GLN A 153 -1.54 7.12 6.29
C GLN A 153 -2.06 5.75 6.73
N ILE A 154 -3.32 5.42 6.39
CA ILE A 154 -3.93 4.13 6.72
C ILE A 154 -3.09 2.98 6.15
N VAL A 155 -2.67 3.10 4.90
CA VAL A 155 -1.84 2.09 4.23
C VAL A 155 -0.47 1.95 4.88
N ARG A 156 0.20 3.06 5.22
CA ARG A 156 1.50 3.06 5.90
C ARG A 156 1.44 2.38 7.26
N GLU A 157 0.45 2.71 8.08
CA GLU A 157 0.25 2.08 9.39
C GLU A 157 -0.12 0.60 9.25
N THR A 158 -0.90 0.24 8.23
CA THR A 158 -1.21 -1.16 7.93
C THR A 158 0.06 -1.95 7.62
N VAL A 159 0.94 -1.44 6.76
CA VAL A 159 2.21 -2.09 6.41
C VAL A 159 3.12 -2.21 7.64
N ARG A 160 3.23 -1.16 8.44
CA ARG A 160 4.03 -1.18 9.68
C ARG A 160 3.54 -2.26 10.64
N LEU A 161 2.23 -2.32 10.90
CA LEU A 161 1.64 -3.32 11.79
C LEU A 161 1.81 -4.74 11.25
N ILE A 162 1.70 -4.95 9.93
CA ILE A 162 1.93 -6.26 9.30
C ILE A 162 3.40 -6.67 9.49
N ALA A 163 4.34 -5.76 9.27
CA ALA A 163 5.77 -6.05 9.47
C ALA A 163 6.13 -6.38 10.92
N GLU A 164 5.39 -5.84 11.90
CA GLU A 164 5.62 -6.07 13.33
C GLU A 164 4.93 -7.33 13.87
N ARG A 165 3.72 -7.63 13.40
CA ARG A 165 2.83 -8.62 14.01
C ARG A 165 2.48 -9.79 13.09
N GLY A 166 2.83 -9.70 11.82
CA GLY A 166 2.45 -10.64 10.77
C GLY A 166 1.08 -10.36 10.18
N PHE A 167 0.90 -10.81 8.94
CA PHE A 167 -0.26 -10.51 8.09
C PHE A 167 -1.63 -10.82 8.73
N HIS A 168 -1.76 -11.96 9.41
CA HIS A 168 -3.03 -12.45 9.96
C HIS A 168 -3.37 -11.87 11.34
N ALA A 169 -2.38 -11.34 12.06
CA ALA A 169 -2.58 -10.82 13.42
C ALA A 169 -3.20 -9.41 13.43
N VAL A 170 -2.99 -8.62 12.38
CA VAL A 170 -3.44 -7.23 12.32
C VAL A 170 -4.93 -7.16 12.04
N ARG A 171 -5.73 -6.49 12.88
CA ARG A 171 -7.16 -6.23 12.68
C ARG A 171 -7.42 -4.79 12.24
N VAL A 172 -8.57 -4.53 11.62
CA VAL A 172 -8.99 -3.16 11.23
C VAL A 172 -9.04 -2.22 12.44
N ALA A 173 -9.41 -2.75 13.62
CA ALA A 173 -9.40 -2.00 14.87
C ALA A 173 -7.98 -1.57 15.31
N ASP A 174 -6.97 -2.41 15.09
CA ASP A 174 -5.57 -2.06 15.39
C ASP A 174 -5.09 -0.92 14.50
N ILE A 175 -5.46 -0.99 13.21
CA ILE A 175 -5.12 0.03 12.21
C ILE A 175 -5.81 1.34 12.54
N ALA A 176 -7.11 1.30 12.88
CA ALA A 176 -7.88 2.46 13.30
C ALA A 176 -7.25 3.12 14.54
N THR A 177 -6.84 2.32 15.52
CA THR A 177 -6.13 2.80 16.71
C THR A 177 -4.80 3.46 16.36
N ALA A 178 -3.97 2.83 15.53
CA ALA A 178 -2.69 3.39 15.07
C ALA A 178 -2.86 4.68 14.26
N CYS A 179 -3.98 4.80 13.55
CA CYS A 179 -4.36 5.96 12.75
C CYS A 179 -5.13 7.03 13.54
N ALA A 180 -5.29 6.86 14.87
CA ALA A 180 -6.07 7.71 15.76
C ALA A 180 -7.51 7.98 15.24
N THR A 181 -8.26 6.93 14.91
CA THR A 181 -9.58 7.05 14.27
C THR A 181 -10.52 5.89 14.54
N SER A 182 -11.75 6.01 14.04
CA SER A 182 -12.74 4.94 14.07
C SER A 182 -12.53 3.92 12.95
N THR A 183 -12.98 2.69 13.19
CA THR A 183 -13.07 1.64 12.16
C THR A 183 -13.98 2.06 11.00
N ALA A 184 -15.05 2.81 11.30
CA ALA A 184 -15.95 3.37 10.28
C ALA A 184 -15.21 4.30 9.30
N ALA A 185 -14.30 5.13 9.80
CA ALA A 185 -13.47 6.00 8.95
C ALA A 185 -12.46 5.18 8.10
N ILE A 186 -11.97 4.05 8.60
CA ILE A 186 -11.16 3.14 7.76
C ILE A 186 -12.03 2.56 6.64
N HIS A 187 -13.23 2.07 6.97
CA HIS A 187 -14.17 1.50 5.99
C HIS A 187 -14.64 2.51 4.94
N TYR A 188 -14.69 3.79 5.29
CA TYR A 188 -14.98 4.88 4.36
C TYR A 188 -13.96 4.93 3.22
N HIS A 189 -12.66 4.74 3.50
CA HIS A 189 -11.61 4.75 2.47
C HIS A 189 -11.35 3.37 1.85
N PHE A 190 -11.50 2.31 2.63
CA PHE A 190 -11.24 0.92 2.25
C PHE A 190 -12.44 0.04 2.64
N PRO A 191 -13.36 -0.23 1.69
CA PRO A 191 -14.62 -0.92 1.99
C PRO A 191 -14.43 -2.23 2.75
N GLY A 192 -13.36 -2.96 2.46
CA GLY A 192 -13.00 -4.19 3.15
C GLY A 192 -11.50 -4.32 3.40
N ARG A 193 -11.19 -5.36 4.18
CA ARG A 193 -9.81 -5.77 4.48
C ARG A 193 -9.05 -6.10 3.20
N ALA A 194 -9.68 -6.75 2.23
CA ALA A 194 -9.04 -7.16 0.99
C ALA A 194 -8.55 -5.94 0.18
N GLU A 195 -9.35 -4.89 0.06
CA GLU A 195 -9.01 -3.66 -0.64
C GLU A 195 -7.87 -2.90 0.06
N LEU A 196 -7.91 -2.86 1.40
CA LEU A 196 -6.83 -2.28 2.19
C LEU A 196 -5.53 -3.05 2.00
N LEU A 197 -5.57 -4.38 2.05
CA LEU A 197 -4.40 -5.23 1.81
C LEU A 197 -3.87 -5.06 0.39
N GLU A 198 -4.75 -5.05 -0.62
CA GLU A 198 -4.37 -4.78 -2.01
C GLU A 198 -3.65 -3.43 -2.15
N ALA A 199 -4.18 -2.39 -1.51
CA ALA A 199 -3.59 -1.06 -1.49
C ALA A 199 -2.24 -1.04 -0.77
N SER A 200 -2.11 -1.72 0.37
CA SER A 200 -0.87 -1.87 1.12
C SER A 200 0.21 -2.61 0.34
N VAL A 201 -0.13 -3.71 -0.31
CA VAL A 201 0.80 -4.50 -1.14
C VAL A 201 1.30 -3.66 -2.31
N ARG A 202 0.40 -2.97 -3.03
CA ARG A 202 0.79 -2.07 -4.11
C ARG A 202 1.73 -0.96 -3.63
N TRP A 203 1.42 -0.36 -2.49
CA TRP A 203 2.28 0.69 -1.93
C TRP A 203 3.66 0.15 -1.56
N CYS A 204 3.76 -1.02 -0.93
CA CYS A 204 5.05 -1.68 -0.66
C CYS A 204 5.86 -1.92 -1.93
N MET A 205 5.22 -2.45 -2.98
CA MET A 205 5.84 -2.71 -4.28
C MET A 205 6.38 -1.44 -4.95
N ASP A 206 5.60 -0.36 -4.89
CA ASP A 206 5.95 0.94 -5.46
C ASP A 206 7.11 1.60 -4.70
N GLU A 207 7.08 1.54 -3.36
CA GLU A 207 8.14 2.08 -2.52
C GLU A 207 9.44 1.29 -2.64
N ASP A 208 9.36 -0.04 -2.69
CA ASP A 208 10.52 -0.89 -2.91
C ASP A 208 11.19 -0.59 -4.27
N THR A 209 10.38 -0.47 -5.32
CA THR A 209 10.87 -0.12 -6.66
C THR A 209 11.52 1.28 -6.67
N ALA A 210 10.89 2.26 -6.03
CA ALA A 210 11.42 3.62 -5.96
C ALA A 210 12.72 3.70 -5.15
N SER A 211 12.76 3.03 -3.98
CA SER A 211 13.92 2.95 -3.11
C SER A 211 15.10 2.30 -3.81
N ARG A 212 14.89 1.14 -4.46
CA ARG A 212 15.92 0.45 -5.25
C ARG A 212 16.48 1.34 -6.35
N ALA A 213 15.61 1.99 -7.13
CA ALA A 213 16.05 2.89 -8.20
C ALA A 213 16.86 4.09 -7.67
N ALA A 214 16.51 4.64 -6.51
CA ALA A 214 17.28 5.71 -5.87
C ALA A 214 18.66 5.22 -5.43
N ARG A 215 18.73 4.08 -4.75
CA ARG A 215 19.98 3.49 -4.25
C ARG A 215 20.98 3.17 -5.36
N ILE A 216 20.50 2.61 -6.47
CA ILE A 216 21.34 2.34 -7.65
C ILE A 216 21.94 3.63 -8.21
N ARG A 217 21.12 4.69 -8.33
CA ARG A 217 21.60 5.99 -8.81
C ARG A 217 22.62 6.60 -7.86
N GLU A 218 22.37 6.53 -6.55
CA GLU A 218 23.28 7.04 -5.51
C GLU A 218 24.61 6.30 -5.49
N ALA A 219 24.60 4.98 -5.71
CA ALA A 219 25.81 4.17 -5.79
C ALA A 219 26.71 4.53 -6.99
N GLY A 220 26.16 5.22 -8.01
CA GLY A 220 26.94 5.72 -9.14
C GLY A 220 27.59 4.59 -9.96
N ALA A 221 26.89 3.48 -10.15
CA ALA A 221 27.41 2.32 -10.88
C ALA A 221 27.96 2.70 -12.25
N GLU A 222 29.24 2.41 -12.47
CA GLU A 222 29.99 2.81 -13.67
C GLU A 222 29.59 1.98 -14.90
N ASP A 223 29.22 0.72 -14.69
CA ASP A 223 28.77 -0.22 -15.71
C ASP A 223 27.62 -1.12 -15.21
N ALA A 224 27.06 -1.94 -16.10
CA ALA A 224 25.98 -2.84 -15.76
C ALA A 224 26.39 -3.96 -14.77
N ALA A 225 27.68 -4.32 -14.74
CA ALA A 225 28.19 -5.30 -13.79
C ALA A 225 28.21 -4.73 -12.35
N ALA A 226 28.58 -3.47 -12.19
CA ALA A 226 28.50 -2.74 -10.94
C ALA A 226 27.05 -2.58 -10.50
N GLU A 227 26.16 -2.22 -11.40
CA GLU A 227 24.74 -2.09 -11.10
C GLU A 227 24.12 -3.43 -10.63
N LEU A 228 24.49 -4.54 -11.26
CA LEU A 228 24.02 -5.87 -10.83
C LEU A 228 24.56 -6.27 -9.46
N ARG A 229 25.81 -5.91 -9.14
CA ARG A 229 26.41 -6.11 -7.81
C ARG A 229 25.67 -5.30 -6.74
N GLU A 230 25.34 -4.04 -7.02
CA GLU A 230 24.55 -3.20 -6.11
C GLU A 230 23.13 -3.76 -5.90
N LEU A 231 22.50 -4.26 -6.97
CA LEU A 231 21.22 -4.96 -6.85
C LEU A 231 21.30 -6.17 -5.91
N ILE A 232 22.34 -6.99 -6.05
CA ILE A 232 22.57 -8.14 -5.16
C ILE A 232 22.79 -7.67 -3.71
N ALA A 233 23.58 -6.61 -3.50
CA ALA A 233 23.82 -6.05 -2.18
C ALA A 233 22.53 -5.55 -1.51
N LEU A 234 21.66 -4.86 -2.26
CA LEU A 234 20.37 -4.38 -1.77
C LEU A 234 19.44 -5.53 -1.36
N GLN A 235 19.46 -6.63 -2.11
CA GLN A 235 18.65 -7.82 -1.82
C GLN A 235 19.24 -8.70 -0.71
N THR A 236 20.47 -8.47 -0.25
CA THR A 236 21.11 -9.29 0.80
C THR A 236 20.63 -8.84 2.21
N PRO A 237 20.03 -9.70 3.06
CA PRO A 237 19.42 -9.34 4.36
C PRO A 237 20.39 -8.99 5.52
N ARG A 238 21.35 -8.07 5.31
CA ARG A 238 22.37 -7.74 6.32
C ARG A 238 21.83 -6.93 7.51
N SER A 239 20.96 -5.96 7.24
CA SER A 239 20.37 -5.10 8.27
C SER A 239 19.02 -5.62 8.77
N GLU A 240 18.64 -5.25 10.01
CA GLU A 240 17.29 -5.50 10.53
C GLU A 240 16.20 -4.91 9.62
N GLN A 241 16.49 -3.77 8.97
CA GLN A 241 15.54 -3.17 8.04
C GLN A 241 15.32 -4.05 6.80
N GLN A 242 16.38 -4.57 6.19
CA GLN A 242 16.27 -5.49 5.06
C GLN A 242 15.59 -6.81 5.48
N ARG A 243 15.92 -7.34 6.66
CA ARG A 243 15.23 -8.52 7.21
C ARG A 243 13.73 -8.28 7.38
N ARG A 244 13.33 -7.14 7.93
CA ARG A 244 11.90 -6.76 8.03
C ARG A 244 11.23 -6.69 6.66
N GLN A 245 11.88 -6.08 5.67
CA GLN A 245 11.35 -6.02 4.30
C GLN A 245 11.14 -7.43 3.72
N TRP A 246 12.11 -8.32 3.87
CA TRP A 246 11.98 -9.70 3.41
C TRP A 246 10.89 -10.50 4.13
N ARG A 247 10.67 -10.29 5.44
CA ARG A 247 9.55 -10.91 6.16
C ARG A 247 8.19 -10.50 5.59
N VAL A 248 8.04 -9.22 5.22
CA VAL A 248 6.83 -8.73 4.52
C VAL A 248 6.64 -9.43 3.18
N TRP A 249 7.72 -9.65 2.42
CA TRP A 249 7.66 -10.41 1.16
C TRP A 249 7.28 -11.88 1.37
N LEU A 250 7.82 -12.56 2.39
CA LEU A 250 7.44 -13.94 2.71
C LEU A 250 5.96 -14.07 3.06
N ASP A 251 5.45 -13.18 3.92
CA ASP A 251 4.03 -13.11 4.27
C ASP A 251 3.17 -12.88 3.02
N LEU A 252 3.63 -11.99 2.14
CA LEU A 252 2.94 -11.69 0.89
C LEU A 252 2.94 -12.87 -0.08
N TRP A 253 4.04 -13.62 -0.23
CA TRP A 253 4.07 -14.80 -1.09
C TRP A 253 3.13 -15.88 -0.58
N ALA A 254 3.13 -16.11 0.73
CA ALA A 254 2.20 -17.03 1.37
C ALA A 254 0.75 -16.62 1.09
N GLU A 255 0.44 -15.33 1.15
CA GLU A 255 -0.90 -14.82 0.83
C GLU A 255 -1.24 -14.87 -0.66
N ALA A 256 -0.28 -14.54 -1.53
CA ALA A 256 -0.43 -14.63 -2.99
C ALA A 256 -0.77 -16.05 -3.45
N ALA A 257 -0.22 -17.07 -2.76
CA ALA A 257 -0.54 -18.48 -3.01
C ALA A 257 -1.98 -18.87 -2.64
N ARG A 258 -2.66 -18.07 -1.79
CA ARG A 258 -4.03 -18.34 -1.32
C ARG A 258 -5.08 -17.41 -1.94
N SER A 259 -4.70 -16.20 -2.33
CA SER A 259 -5.60 -15.15 -2.82
C SER A 259 -5.31 -14.79 -4.27
N THR A 260 -6.26 -15.02 -5.17
CA THR A 260 -6.11 -14.71 -6.61
C THR A 260 -5.90 -13.22 -6.87
N ALA A 261 -6.47 -12.33 -6.06
CA ALA A 261 -6.30 -10.89 -6.20
C ALA A 261 -4.86 -10.46 -5.85
N ILE A 262 -4.34 -10.95 -4.73
CA ILE A 262 -2.97 -10.68 -4.30
C ILE A 262 -1.96 -11.38 -5.23
N GLY A 263 -2.27 -12.60 -5.68
CA GLY A 263 -1.48 -13.33 -6.67
C GLY A 263 -1.30 -12.55 -7.98
N ARG A 264 -2.33 -11.86 -8.47
CA ARG A 264 -2.19 -10.99 -9.66
C ARG A 264 -1.22 -9.83 -9.41
N LEU A 265 -1.34 -9.14 -8.28
CA LEU A 265 -0.41 -8.07 -7.92
C LEU A 265 1.04 -8.56 -7.80
N HIS A 266 1.22 -9.72 -7.17
CA HIS A 266 2.53 -10.37 -7.04
C HIS A 266 3.14 -10.64 -8.41
N VAL A 267 2.36 -11.20 -9.35
CA VAL A 267 2.82 -11.48 -10.72
C VAL A 267 3.25 -10.20 -11.44
N ASP A 268 2.45 -9.13 -11.35
CA ASP A 268 2.75 -7.86 -12.00
C ASP A 268 4.04 -7.24 -11.46
N TYR A 269 4.20 -7.25 -10.14
CA TYR A 269 5.41 -6.79 -9.48
C TYR A 269 6.64 -7.63 -9.84
N TYR A 270 6.54 -8.96 -9.78
CA TYR A 270 7.66 -9.83 -10.14
C TYR A 270 8.07 -9.68 -11.59
N ARG A 271 7.10 -9.44 -12.49
CA ARG A 271 7.39 -9.12 -13.89
C ARG A 271 8.20 -7.83 -13.97
N GLN A 272 7.81 -6.78 -13.26
CA GLN A 272 8.54 -5.51 -13.24
C GLN A 272 9.96 -5.68 -12.66
N TRP A 273 10.10 -6.43 -11.57
CA TRP A 273 11.38 -6.74 -10.96
C TRP A 273 12.30 -7.49 -11.92
N ARG A 274 11.81 -8.59 -12.52
CA ARG A 274 12.57 -9.35 -13.54
C ARG A 274 12.93 -8.51 -14.76
N THR A 275 12.03 -7.62 -15.20
CA THR A 275 12.31 -6.69 -16.31
C THR A 275 13.46 -5.75 -15.96
N THR A 276 13.52 -5.26 -14.72
CA THR A 276 14.60 -4.40 -14.24
C THR A 276 15.94 -5.15 -14.30
N VAL A 277 16.00 -6.38 -13.79
CA VAL A 277 17.21 -7.21 -13.82
C VAL A 277 17.61 -7.57 -15.26
N ALA A 278 16.65 -7.95 -16.10
CA ALA A 278 16.90 -8.28 -17.50
C ALA A 278 17.45 -7.08 -18.29
N GLU A 279 16.99 -5.86 -18.01
CA GLU A 279 17.53 -4.65 -18.63
C GLU A 279 18.99 -4.38 -18.23
N VAL A 280 19.36 -4.63 -16.96
CA VAL A 280 20.76 -4.56 -16.52
C VAL A 280 21.61 -5.57 -17.29
N ILE A 281 21.14 -6.82 -17.38
CA ILE A 281 21.86 -7.88 -18.11
C ILE A 281 22.00 -7.52 -19.60
N ARG A 282 20.93 -7.04 -20.24
CA ARG A 282 20.93 -6.61 -21.65
C ARG A 282 21.94 -5.49 -21.91
N ARG A 283 21.99 -4.48 -21.03
CA ARG A 283 23.00 -3.42 -21.11
C ARG A 283 24.41 -3.95 -20.91
N GLY A 284 24.62 -4.87 -19.98
CA GLY A 284 25.94 -5.47 -19.77
C GLY A 284 26.43 -6.30 -20.95
N ILE A 285 25.52 -6.97 -21.67
CA ILE A 285 25.83 -7.62 -22.96
C ILE A 285 26.25 -6.57 -24.00
N ALA A 286 25.49 -5.48 -24.11
CA ALA A 286 25.81 -4.40 -25.06
C ALA A 286 27.13 -3.68 -24.74
N GLN A 287 27.49 -3.57 -23.45
CA GLN A 287 28.76 -3.04 -22.96
C GLN A 287 29.93 -4.02 -23.10
N GLY A 288 29.66 -5.30 -23.42
CA GLY A 288 30.68 -6.36 -23.50
C GLY A 288 31.17 -6.87 -22.13
N VAL A 289 30.56 -6.43 -21.02
CA VAL A 289 30.91 -6.89 -19.67
C VAL A 289 30.25 -8.21 -19.29
N PHE A 290 29.19 -8.60 -20.01
CA PHE A 290 28.55 -9.92 -19.91
C PHE A 290 28.59 -10.67 -21.24
N ARG A 291 28.64 -12.00 -21.17
CA ARG A 291 28.52 -12.87 -22.36
C ARG A 291 27.08 -12.82 -22.93
N PRO A 292 26.89 -13.09 -24.24
CA PRO A 292 25.56 -13.21 -24.82
C PRO A 292 24.77 -14.36 -24.21
N VAL A 293 23.67 -14.03 -23.53
CA VAL A 293 22.67 -14.96 -22.96
C VAL A 293 21.26 -14.44 -23.26
N ASP A 294 20.24 -15.26 -22.99
CA ASP A 294 18.85 -14.79 -22.88
C ASP A 294 18.69 -13.96 -21.58
N PRO A 295 18.50 -12.62 -21.66
CA PRO A 295 18.44 -11.77 -20.48
C PRO A 295 17.21 -12.06 -19.60
N GLU A 296 16.07 -12.38 -20.21
CA GLU A 296 14.83 -12.69 -19.52
C GLU A 296 14.96 -13.98 -18.70
N PHE A 297 15.54 -15.02 -19.31
CA PHE A 297 15.76 -16.29 -18.62
C PHE A 297 16.85 -16.20 -17.54
N ALA A 298 17.94 -15.47 -17.80
CA ALA A 298 18.97 -15.21 -16.80
C ALA A 298 18.43 -14.44 -15.60
N ALA A 299 17.60 -13.41 -15.83
CA ALA A 299 16.93 -12.67 -14.77
C ALA A 299 15.96 -13.54 -13.97
N LEU A 300 15.22 -14.44 -14.62
CA LEU A 300 14.35 -15.41 -13.94
C LEU A 300 15.14 -16.28 -12.97
N ARG A 301 16.26 -16.87 -13.43
CA ARG A 301 17.10 -17.74 -12.58
C ARG A 301 17.74 -16.98 -11.44
N LEU A 302 18.31 -15.79 -11.71
CA LEU A 302 18.95 -14.97 -10.67
C LEU A 302 17.94 -14.54 -9.60
N THR A 303 16.77 -14.04 -10.00
CA THR A 303 15.74 -13.61 -9.05
C THR A 303 15.22 -14.78 -8.20
N ALA A 304 14.99 -15.95 -8.80
CA ALA A 304 14.60 -17.15 -8.05
C ALA A 304 15.69 -17.60 -7.05
N LEU A 305 16.97 -17.50 -7.42
CA LEU A 305 18.09 -17.83 -6.52
C LEU A 305 18.17 -16.85 -5.35
N ILE A 306 17.98 -15.54 -5.61
CA ILE A 306 17.92 -14.50 -4.56
C ILE A 306 16.82 -14.85 -3.56
N ASP A 307 15.62 -15.18 -4.02
CA ASP A 307 14.48 -15.50 -3.16
C ASP A 307 14.72 -16.74 -2.28
N GLY A 308 15.27 -17.80 -2.88
CA GLY A 308 15.58 -19.04 -2.18
C GLY A 308 16.63 -18.83 -1.09
N LEU A 309 17.73 -18.14 -1.41
CA LEU A 309 18.80 -17.87 -0.45
C LEU A 309 18.34 -16.90 0.65
N ALA A 310 17.59 -15.85 0.31
CA ALA A 310 17.04 -14.93 1.30
C ALA A 310 16.09 -15.65 2.29
N THR A 311 15.30 -16.59 1.80
CA THR A 311 14.43 -17.43 2.64
C THR A 311 15.26 -18.28 3.61
N GLN A 312 16.36 -18.89 3.15
CA GLN A 312 17.28 -19.66 4.01
C GLN A 312 17.95 -18.77 5.06
N VAL A 313 18.39 -17.56 4.69
CA VAL A 313 18.96 -16.58 5.62
C VAL A 313 17.98 -16.21 6.71
N LEU A 314 16.70 -15.99 6.37
CA LEU A 314 15.67 -15.64 7.36
C LEU A 314 15.21 -16.83 8.22
N ALA A 315 15.28 -18.05 7.68
CA ALA A 315 14.91 -19.26 8.41
C ALA A 315 16.03 -19.77 9.33
N SER A 316 17.26 -19.31 9.14
CA SER A 316 18.42 -19.69 9.96
C SER A 316 18.38 -18.98 11.32
N THR A 317 18.70 -19.70 12.39
CA THR A 317 18.92 -19.09 13.70
C THR A 317 20.15 -18.17 13.60
N PRO A 318 20.12 -16.96 14.18
CA PRO A 318 21.31 -16.12 14.26
C PRO A 318 22.48 -16.91 14.87
N ASP A 319 23.65 -16.81 14.25
CA ASP A 319 24.91 -17.46 14.67
C ASP A 319 24.93 -19.00 14.61
N ASP A 320 23.95 -19.64 13.95
CA ASP A 320 24.02 -21.06 13.63
C ASP A 320 25.12 -21.30 12.58
N PRO A 321 26.19 -22.07 12.91
CA PRO A 321 27.31 -22.29 12.00
C PRO A 321 26.91 -23.08 10.74
N ASP A 322 25.82 -23.84 10.79
CA ASP A 322 25.29 -24.62 9.66
C ASP A 322 24.22 -23.85 8.88
N GLY A 323 23.81 -22.66 9.38
CA GLY A 323 22.84 -21.78 8.74
C GLY A 323 23.41 -20.99 7.56
N THR A 324 22.54 -20.58 6.65
CA THR A 324 22.96 -19.69 5.55
C THR A 324 23.04 -18.25 6.06
N GLY A 325 24.25 -17.71 6.21
CA GLY A 325 24.44 -16.30 6.54
C GLY A 325 24.21 -15.35 5.36
N PRO A 326 23.96 -14.05 5.61
CA PRO A 326 23.79 -13.06 4.54
C PRO A 326 25.04 -12.91 3.66
N ASP A 327 26.24 -13.08 4.21
CA ASP A 327 27.47 -13.00 3.42
C ASP A 327 27.67 -14.23 2.53
N ALA A 328 27.31 -15.42 3.02
CA ALA A 328 27.30 -16.63 2.20
C ALA A 328 26.29 -16.53 1.04
N MET A 329 25.09 -15.98 1.29
CA MET A 329 24.13 -15.64 0.24
C MET A 329 24.74 -14.68 -0.80
N HIS A 330 25.37 -13.60 -0.34
CA HIS A 330 25.97 -12.59 -1.22
C HIS A 330 27.06 -13.21 -2.10
N GLU A 331 27.97 -13.98 -1.51
CA GLU A 331 29.04 -14.67 -2.22
C GLU A 331 28.47 -15.67 -3.24
N ALA A 332 27.49 -16.48 -2.87
CA ALA A 332 26.84 -17.43 -3.77
C ALA A 332 26.20 -16.75 -4.99
N LEU A 333 25.56 -15.59 -4.78
CA LEU A 333 24.96 -14.81 -5.86
C LEU A 333 26.02 -14.21 -6.80
N LEU A 334 27.13 -13.70 -6.26
CA LEU A 334 28.24 -13.20 -7.08
C LEU A 334 28.92 -14.33 -7.86
N ALA A 335 29.14 -15.49 -7.24
CA ALA A 335 29.68 -16.67 -7.89
C ALA A 335 28.76 -17.15 -9.02
N TYR A 336 27.44 -17.16 -8.79
CA TYR A 336 26.45 -17.49 -9.81
C TYR A 336 26.50 -16.51 -11.00
N VAL A 337 26.53 -15.19 -10.74
CA VAL A 337 26.67 -14.18 -11.79
C VAL A 337 27.97 -14.36 -12.57
N SER A 338 29.09 -14.60 -11.90
CA SER A 338 30.37 -14.87 -12.56
C SER A 338 30.29 -16.09 -13.48
N ALA A 339 29.77 -17.22 -12.98
CA ALA A 339 29.68 -18.45 -13.75
C ALA A 339 28.73 -18.34 -14.97
N GLU A 340 27.63 -17.60 -14.83
CA GLU A 340 26.57 -17.56 -15.84
C GLU A 340 26.68 -16.39 -16.81
N LEU A 341 27.34 -15.30 -16.41
CA LEU A 341 27.38 -14.05 -17.18
C LEU A 341 28.80 -13.59 -17.54
N ALA A 342 29.87 -14.14 -16.95
CA ALA A 342 31.23 -13.70 -17.31
C ALA A 342 31.50 -13.89 -18.82
N PRO A 343 32.17 -12.93 -19.47
CA PRO A 343 32.56 -13.06 -20.86
C PRO A 343 33.46 -14.28 -21.04
N PRO A 344 33.35 -15.02 -22.16
CA PRO A 344 34.27 -16.11 -22.43
C PRO A 344 35.70 -15.57 -22.39
N THR A 345 36.54 -16.16 -21.55
CA THR A 345 37.97 -15.81 -21.49
C THR A 345 38.56 -16.07 -22.87
N ALA A 346 39.11 -15.01 -23.48
CA ALA A 346 39.84 -15.11 -24.74
C ALA A 346 41.12 -15.92 -24.50
N GLY A 347 41.02 -17.24 -24.61
CA GLY A 347 42.16 -18.14 -24.46
C GLY A 347 41.86 -19.44 -23.72
N THR A 348 41.01 -20.30 -24.29
CA THR A 348 41.20 -21.77 -24.29
C THR A 348 40.36 -22.33 -25.43
N THR A 349 40.82 -22.11 -26.67
CA THR A 349 40.53 -23.06 -27.75
C THR A 349 41.36 -24.31 -27.47
N ALA A 350 40.80 -25.22 -26.67
CA ALA A 350 41.25 -26.61 -26.70
C ALA A 350 40.91 -27.17 -28.10
N PRO A 351 41.81 -27.93 -28.75
CA PRO A 351 41.50 -28.52 -30.03
C PRO A 351 40.42 -29.58 -29.82
N VAL A 352 39.27 -29.40 -30.46
CA VAL A 352 38.28 -30.47 -30.63
C VAL A 352 38.90 -31.49 -31.59
N THR A 353 39.55 -32.52 -31.05
CA THR A 353 39.69 -33.80 -31.75
C THR A 353 38.33 -34.46 -31.78
N ALA A 354 37.71 -34.44 -32.96
CA ALA A 354 36.50 -35.19 -33.24
C ALA A 354 36.83 -36.69 -33.25
N GLU A 355 36.54 -37.38 -32.16
CA GLU A 355 36.32 -38.83 -32.21
C GLU A 355 34.81 -39.07 -32.25
N ALA A 356 34.37 -39.58 -33.40
CA ALA A 356 33.02 -40.05 -33.63
C ALA A 356 32.78 -41.33 -32.84
N THR A 357 32.03 -41.23 -31.74
CA THR A 357 31.47 -42.40 -31.07
C THR A 357 30.01 -42.58 -31.48
N THR A 358 29.81 -43.50 -32.42
CA THR A 358 28.53 -44.08 -32.81
C THR A 358 27.74 -44.51 -31.58
N THR A 359 26.61 -43.85 -31.31
CA THR A 359 25.65 -44.30 -30.29
C THR A 359 24.42 -44.86 -30.98
N THR A 360 24.26 -46.17 -30.85
CA THR A 360 23.10 -46.98 -31.22
C THR A 360 21.84 -46.50 -30.50
N PRO A 361 20.65 -46.47 -31.13
CA PRO A 361 19.44 -45.99 -30.46
C PRO A 361 18.91 -47.04 -29.48
N VAL A 362 18.62 -46.62 -28.24
CA VAL A 362 17.85 -47.42 -27.28
C VAL A 362 16.37 -47.13 -27.51
N THR A 363 15.64 -48.21 -27.80
CA THR A 363 14.20 -48.29 -28.03
C THR A 363 13.40 -47.80 -26.83
N ALA A 364 12.40 -46.96 -27.08
CA ALA A 364 11.42 -46.54 -26.09
C ALA A 364 10.41 -47.67 -25.83
N GLU A 365 10.36 -48.16 -24.59
CA GLU A 365 9.29 -49.03 -24.12
C GLU A 365 8.37 -48.23 -23.19
N ALA A 366 7.13 -48.05 -23.64
CA ALA A 366 6.07 -47.37 -22.93
C ALA A 366 5.49 -48.30 -21.85
N ALA A 367 5.67 -47.96 -20.58
CA ALA A 367 4.93 -48.56 -19.48
C ALA A 367 3.80 -47.61 -19.04
N THR A 368 2.62 -47.90 -19.55
CA THR A 368 1.33 -47.36 -19.10
C THR A 368 1.06 -47.87 -17.68
N THR A 369 1.06 -46.99 -16.69
CA THR A 369 0.56 -47.32 -15.34
C THR A 369 -0.51 -46.30 -14.94
N THR A 370 -1.75 -46.74 -15.03
CA THR A 370 -2.95 -46.11 -14.45
C THR A 370 -2.81 -46.00 -12.92
N PRO A 371 -3.06 -44.83 -12.29
CA PRO A 371 -3.29 -44.79 -10.85
C PRO A 371 -4.76 -45.06 -10.53
N ALA A 372 -4.97 -46.04 -9.66
CA ALA A 372 -6.25 -46.44 -9.11
C ALA A 372 -6.87 -45.33 -8.23
N ALA A 373 -8.21 -45.26 -8.28
CA ALA A 373 -9.03 -44.39 -7.45
C ALA A 373 -8.83 -44.68 -5.95
N ALA A 374 -8.43 -43.65 -5.19
CA ALA A 374 -8.46 -43.68 -3.74
C ALA A 374 -9.74 -42.99 -3.24
N ALA A 375 -10.49 -43.73 -2.43
CA ALA A 375 -11.78 -43.39 -1.87
C ALA A 375 -11.71 -42.24 -0.84
N SER A 376 -12.78 -41.43 -0.82
CA SER A 376 -13.09 -40.46 0.24
C SER A 376 -13.17 -41.11 1.62
N PRO A 377 -12.60 -40.50 2.68
CA PRO A 377 -12.93 -40.87 4.05
C PRO A 377 -14.28 -40.29 4.48
N ALA A 378 -15.10 -41.13 5.13
CA ALA A 378 -16.40 -40.79 5.72
C ALA A 378 -16.27 -39.89 6.97
N PRO A 379 -17.30 -39.09 7.31
CA PRO A 379 -17.27 -38.16 8.43
C PRO A 379 -17.43 -38.85 9.80
N ALA A 380 -16.73 -38.32 10.82
CA ALA A 380 -16.81 -38.77 12.21
C ALA A 380 -18.18 -38.43 12.85
N PRO A 381 -18.68 -39.24 13.80
CA PRO A 381 -20.00 -39.05 14.41
C PRO A 381 -20.02 -37.89 15.42
N ALA A 382 -21.17 -37.20 15.47
CA ALA A 382 -21.47 -36.15 16.44
C ALA A 382 -21.62 -36.70 17.87
N PRO A 383 -21.33 -35.89 18.91
CA PRO A 383 -21.55 -36.30 20.30
C PRO A 383 -23.05 -36.29 20.64
N THR A 384 -23.52 -37.39 21.22
CA THR A 384 -24.83 -37.50 21.89
C THR A 384 -24.72 -37.07 23.35
N ASP A 385 -25.62 -36.14 23.71
CA ASP A 385 -26.07 -35.63 25.03
C ASP A 385 -25.06 -35.04 26.03
#